data_AF-A0A9D6W1E5-F1
#
_entry.id   AF-A0A9D6W1E5-F1
#
_cell.length_a   1.000
_cell.length_b   1.000
_cell.length_c   1.000
_cell.angle_alpha   90.00
_cell.angle_beta   90.00
_cell.angle_gamma   90.00
#
_symmetry.space_group_name_H-M   'P 1'
#
loop_
_entity.id
_entity.type
_entity.pdbx_description
1 polymer ?
#
loop_
_entity_poly.entity_id
_entity_poly.type
_entity_poly.pdbx_seq_one_letter_code
_entity_poly.pdbx_strand_id
1 'polypeptide(L)'
;MYNAIVRFGALCLLLGAVTVQATPRSGGGDTAARQAQAMIQKMAAENNALQKQNGELTAKLAELETQIKSLEAEGKRRGGELDQAQRSNEDLRARVERDSERYKELSARHGQTTDTLRDAKADIQLLHGAVQERDHWIADCRDKNEAMYKTNNELLAAYRDKSAWDALKQREPLTGIALVEVENAVQEYQFRLEDLRTVQFESTADEHATP
;
A
#
# COMPACT_ATOMS: atom_id res chain seq x y z
N MET A 1 61.12 -3.12 38.32
CA MET A 1 62.20 -4.02 38.78
C MET A 1 63.35 -3.94 37.78
N TYR A 2 64.39 -3.17 38.09
CA TYR A 2 65.67 -3.19 37.39
C TYR A 2 66.76 -3.06 38.46
N ASN A 3 67.52 -4.14 38.64
CA ASN A 3 68.65 -4.26 39.56
C ASN A 3 69.96 -3.95 38.80
N ALA A 4 70.87 -3.20 39.42
CA ALA A 4 72.33 -3.31 39.28
C ALA A 4 72.99 -2.36 40.31
N ILE A 5 73.41 -2.83 41.48
CA ILE A 5 74.75 -3.33 41.82
C ILE A 5 75.84 -2.22 41.85
N VAL A 6 76.05 -1.71 43.07
CA VAL A 6 77.30 -1.58 43.84
C VAL A 6 78.62 -1.29 43.10
N ARG A 7 79.27 -0.18 43.48
CA ARG A 7 80.75 -0.03 43.45
C ARG A 7 81.29 0.69 44.70
N PHE A 8 82.09 -0.10 45.42
CA PHE A 8 83.29 0.13 46.25
C PHE A 8 83.86 1.53 46.54
N GLY A 9 84.38 1.65 47.78
CA GLY A 9 85.58 2.42 48.16
C GLY A 9 85.26 3.69 48.97
N ALA A 10 85.98 4.10 50.00
CA ALA A 10 87.09 3.57 50.79
C ALA A 10 87.33 4.56 51.95
N LEU A 11 87.85 4.04 53.06
CA LEU A 11 88.82 4.68 53.97
C LEU A 11 88.40 5.83 54.94
N CYS A 12 88.53 5.44 56.21
CA CYS A 12 88.68 6.16 57.47
C CYS A 12 89.53 7.45 57.47
N LEU A 13 89.20 8.41 58.37
CA LEU A 13 89.95 8.70 59.61
C LEU A 13 89.57 10.06 60.25
N LEU A 14 89.14 9.98 61.51
CA LEU A 14 89.48 10.80 62.69
C LEU A 14 89.35 12.33 62.72
N LEU A 15 88.42 12.77 63.58
CA LEU A 15 88.66 13.51 64.84
C LEU A 15 89.71 14.63 64.85
N GLY A 16 89.23 15.85 65.12
CA GLY A 16 90.05 16.97 65.59
C GLY A 16 89.22 18.22 65.86
N ALA A 17 88.63 18.30 67.05
CA ALA A 17 88.00 19.51 67.56
C ALA A 17 89.06 20.60 67.80
N VAL A 18 88.87 21.79 67.23
CA VAL A 18 89.49 23.03 67.72
C VAL A 18 88.41 24.11 67.82
N THR A 19 88.48 24.76 68.97
CA THR A 19 87.55 25.68 69.61
C THR A 19 87.28 26.98 68.87
N VAL A 20 86.04 27.43 69.04
CA VAL A 20 85.51 28.77 68.83
C VAL A 20 86.49 29.86 69.27
N GLN A 21 86.84 30.78 68.36
CA GLN A 21 87.14 32.16 68.72
C GLN A 21 86.15 33.08 67.99
N ALA A 22 85.13 33.51 68.73
CA ALA A 22 84.27 34.60 68.33
C ALA A 22 85.07 35.91 68.38
N THR A 23 85.30 36.52 67.23
CA THR A 23 85.76 37.91 67.11
C THR A 23 84.55 38.80 66.83
N PRO A 24 84.27 39.85 67.62
CA PRO A 24 83.27 40.84 67.24
C PRO A 24 83.92 41.83 66.28
N ARG A 25 83.48 41.85 65.01
CA ARG A 25 83.93 42.84 64.02
C ARG A 25 82.74 43.57 63.38
N SER A 26 82.55 44.81 63.85
CA SER A 26 81.93 46.00 63.24
C SER A 26 80.83 45.88 62.15
N GLY A 27 79.58 46.12 62.53
CA GLY A 27 78.85 47.40 62.32
C GLY A 27 78.49 47.91 60.90
N GLY A 28 78.91 47.27 59.81
CA GLY A 28 78.58 47.73 58.44
C GLY A 28 77.80 46.73 57.57
N GLY A 29 77.74 45.46 57.98
CA GLY A 29 77.04 44.39 57.24
C GLY A 29 75.54 44.28 57.53
N ASP A 30 75.07 44.85 58.64
CA ASP A 30 73.70 44.63 59.16
C ASP A 30 72.61 45.31 58.33
N THR A 31 72.86 46.47 57.74
CA THR A 31 71.87 47.18 56.91
C THR A 31 71.72 46.54 55.52
N ALA A 32 72.84 46.14 54.90
CA ALA A 32 72.85 45.40 53.64
C ALA A 32 72.25 43.99 53.80
N ALA A 33 72.53 43.31 54.91
CA ALA A 33 71.94 42.01 55.24
C ALA A 33 70.41 42.10 55.39
N ARG A 34 69.88 43.12 56.10
CA ARG A 34 68.43 43.33 56.24
C ARG A 34 67.74 43.62 54.91
N GLN A 35 68.37 44.40 54.02
CA GLN A 35 67.82 44.73 52.71
C GLN A 35 67.78 43.50 51.77
N ALA A 36 68.83 42.67 51.81
CA ALA A 36 68.85 41.37 51.12
C ALA A 36 67.79 40.40 51.69
N GLN A 37 67.61 40.38 53.01
CA GLN A 37 66.63 39.52 53.67
C GLN A 37 65.17 39.91 53.34
N ALA A 38 64.88 41.22 53.24
CA ALA A 38 63.59 41.72 52.76
C ALA A 38 63.33 41.37 51.28
N MET A 39 64.37 41.41 50.43
CA MET A 39 64.26 41.01 49.02
C MET A 39 64.02 39.51 48.86
N ILE A 40 64.68 38.67 49.67
CA ILE A 40 64.43 37.22 49.70
C ILE A 40 62.99 36.91 50.13
N GLN A 41 62.46 37.61 51.14
CA GLN A 41 61.07 37.44 51.56
C GLN A 41 60.08 37.85 50.45
N LYS A 42 60.35 38.96 49.74
CA LYS A 42 59.54 39.38 48.60
C LYS A 42 59.56 38.35 47.46
N MET A 43 60.74 37.86 47.09
CA MET A 43 60.88 36.81 46.06
C MET A 43 60.25 35.48 46.50
N ALA A 44 60.28 35.14 47.79
CA ALA A 44 59.59 33.97 48.33
C ALA A 44 58.07 34.12 48.27
N ALA A 45 57.54 35.31 48.57
CA ALA A 45 56.12 35.62 48.42
C ALA A 45 55.67 35.58 46.96
N GLU A 46 56.45 36.14 46.03
CA GLU A 46 56.21 36.08 44.59
C GLU A 46 56.28 34.65 44.05
N ASN A 47 57.26 33.85 44.47
CA ASN A 47 57.33 32.43 44.11
C ASN A 47 56.11 31.65 44.60
N ASN A 48 55.69 31.85 45.85
CA ASN A 48 54.48 31.21 46.37
C ASN A 48 53.22 31.63 45.61
N ALA A 49 53.11 32.92 45.23
CA ALA A 49 51.98 33.41 44.43
C ALA A 49 51.96 32.82 43.02
N LEU A 50 53.12 32.75 42.35
CA LEU A 50 53.27 32.13 41.04
C LEU A 50 53.02 30.61 41.10
N GLN A 51 53.48 29.94 42.15
CA GLN A 51 53.25 28.51 42.35
C GLN A 51 51.75 28.22 42.56
N LYS A 52 51.03 29.10 43.28
CA LYS A 52 49.57 29.03 43.42
C LYS A 52 48.86 29.25 42.08
N GLN A 53 49.23 30.28 41.32
CA GLN A 53 48.66 30.56 40.00
C GLN A 53 48.90 29.41 39.01
N ASN A 54 50.10 28.82 39.00
CA ASN A 54 50.39 27.64 38.19
C ASN A 54 49.50 26.46 38.61
N GLY A 55 49.29 26.23 39.90
CA GLY A 55 48.36 25.21 40.40
C GLY A 55 46.92 25.45 39.91
N GLU A 56 46.42 26.68 40.00
CA GLU A 56 45.09 27.06 39.54
C GLU A 56 44.92 26.92 38.01
N LEU A 57 45.93 27.34 37.24
CA LEU A 57 45.92 27.19 35.78
C LEU A 57 45.98 25.73 35.36
N THR A 58 46.78 24.91 36.04
CA THR A 58 46.88 23.46 35.78
C THR A 58 45.55 22.77 36.08
N ALA A 59 44.87 23.16 37.17
CA ALA A 59 43.54 22.66 37.51
C ALA A 59 42.50 23.07 36.45
N LYS A 60 42.52 24.32 35.99
CA LYS A 60 41.63 24.79 34.90
C LYS A 60 41.89 24.09 33.58
N LEU A 61 43.15 23.82 33.23
CA LEU A 61 43.50 23.08 32.02
C LEU A 61 42.96 21.64 32.08
N ALA A 62 43.12 20.97 33.23
CA ALA A 62 42.58 19.62 33.42
C ALA A 62 41.05 19.60 33.29
N GLU A 63 40.36 20.58 33.88
CA GLU A 63 38.90 20.71 33.80
C GLU A 63 38.41 21.04 32.38
N LEU A 64 39.09 21.93 31.66
CA LEU A 64 38.73 22.21 30.27
C LEU A 64 38.97 20.99 29.37
N GLU A 65 40.04 20.22 29.62
CA GLU A 65 40.34 19.01 28.86
C GLU A 65 39.28 17.92 29.09
N THR A 66 38.76 17.76 30.31
CA THR A 66 37.64 16.84 30.58
C THR A 66 36.35 17.31 29.90
N GLN A 67 36.06 18.61 29.94
CA GLN A 67 34.88 19.18 29.27
C GLN A 67 34.94 18.99 27.75
N ILE A 68 36.09 19.24 27.12
CA ILE A 68 36.29 19.01 25.68
C ILE A 68 36.03 17.55 25.33
N LYS A 69 36.60 16.60 26.08
CA LYS A 69 36.37 15.15 25.85
C LYS A 69 34.91 14.77 25.98
N SER A 70 34.20 15.35 26.96
CA SER A 70 32.77 15.12 27.16
C SER A 70 31.95 15.65 25.98
N LEU A 71 32.20 16.90 25.56
CA LEU A 71 31.50 17.52 24.45
C LEU A 71 31.78 16.82 23.11
N GLU A 72 33.00 16.34 22.88
CA GLU A 72 33.34 15.53 21.71
C GLU A 72 32.59 14.20 21.70
N ALA A 73 32.47 13.53 22.84
CA ALA A 73 31.71 12.29 22.97
C ALA A 73 30.21 12.53 22.72
N GLU A 74 29.64 13.59 23.28
CA GLU A 74 28.26 14.00 23.01
C GLU A 74 28.03 14.38 21.55
N GLY A 75 28.96 15.10 20.93
CA GLY A 75 28.90 15.47 19.52
C GLY A 75 28.87 14.25 18.61
N LYS A 76 29.74 13.25 18.86
CA LYS A 76 29.73 11.97 18.15
C LYS A 76 28.42 11.21 18.35
N ARG A 77 27.91 11.16 19.59
CA ARG A 77 26.64 10.50 19.91
C ARG A 77 25.47 11.12 19.17
N ARG A 78 25.35 12.45 19.22
CA ARG A 78 24.29 13.20 18.53
C ARG A 78 24.41 13.10 17.01
N GLY A 79 25.63 13.07 16.47
CA GLY A 79 25.86 12.83 15.04
C GLY A 79 25.29 11.48 14.60
N GLY A 80 25.58 10.41 15.35
CA GLY A 80 25.03 9.09 15.07
C GLY A 80 23.49 9.02 15.17
N GLU A 81 22.90 9.69 16.16
CA GLU A 81 21.43 9.80 16.29
C GLU A 81 20.80 10.54 15.12
N LEU A 82 21.43 11.62 14.65
CA LEU A 82 20.96 12.41 13.52
C LEU A 82 21.02 11.61 12.21
N ASP A 83 22.13 10.90 11.96
CA ASP A 83 22.27 10.02 10.80
C ASP A 83 21.22 8.91 10.80
N GLN A 84 20.96 8.30 11.98
CA GLN A 84 19.93 7.28 12.12
C GLN A 84 18.52 7.84 11.87
N ALA A 85 18.22 9.03 12.42
CA ALA A 85 16.95 9.71 12.21
C ALA A 85 16.74 10.08 10.73
N GLN A 86 17.78 10.56 10.03
CA GLN A 86 17.72 10.86 8.60
C GLN A 86 17.41 9.60 7.78
N ARG A 87 18.13 8.50 8.02
CA ARG A 87 17.88 7.22 7.33
C ARG A 87 16.47 6.70 7.57
N SER A 88 15.98 6.80 8.81
CA SER A 88 14.60 6.42 9.14
C SER A 88 13.58 7.31 8.43
N ASN A 89 13.86 8.60 8.28
CA ASN A 89 12.96 9.53 7.59
C ASN A 89 12.91 9.21 6.08
N GLU A 90 14.06 8.92 5.48
CA GLU A 90 14.16 8.52 4.07
C GLU A 90 13.41 7.21 3.80
N ASP A 91 13.58 6.19 4.65
CA ASP A 91 12.81 4.94 4.53
C ASP A 91 11.31 5.17 4.67
N LEU A 92 10.88 5.96 5.66
CA LEU A 92 9.47 6.28 5.85
C LEU A 92 8.89 7.02 4.65
N ARG A 93 9.62 7.99 4.07
CA ARG A 93 9.18 8.67 2.84
C ARG A 93 9.05 7.69 1.68
N ALA A 94 10.02 6.81 1.49
CA ALA A 94 9.97 5.80 0.44
C ALA A 94 8.81 4.81 0.65
N ARG A 95 8.49 4.46 1.90
CA ARG A 95 7.32 3.63 2.23
C ARG A 95 6.01 4.33 1.92
N VAL A 96 5.87 5.60 2.31
CA VAL A 96 4.67 6.40 2.04
C VAL A 96 4.42 6.52 0.53
N GLU A 97 5.47 6.73 -0.28
CA GLU A 97 5.33 6.80 -1.74
C GLU A 97 4.86 5.46 -2.32
N ARG A 98 5.50 4.35 -1.93
CA ARG A 98 5.09 3.00 -2.37
C ARG A 98 3.66 2.67 -1.97
N ASP A 99 3.25 3.02 -0.75
CA ASP A 99 1.90 2.77 -0.28
C ASP A 99 0.88 3.64 -1.04
N SER A 100 1.22 4.91 -1.32
CA SER A 100 0.41 5.82 -2.15
C SER A 100 0.18 5.26 -3.57
N GLU A 101 1.23 4.74 -4.21
CA GLU A 101 1.13 4.09 -5.52
C GLU A 101 0.24 2.84 -5.47
N ARG A 102 0.43 1.98 -4.46
CA ARG A 102 -0.41 0.79 -4.25
C ARG A 102 -1.87 1.14 -4.02
N TYR A 103 -2.17 2.21 -3.28
CA TYR A 103 -3.54 2.66 -3.07
C TYR A 103 -4.19 3.15 -4.37
N LYS A 104 -3.46 3.91 -5.20
CA LYS A 104 -3.95 4.34 -6.51
C LYS A 104 -4.25 3.15 -7.42
N GLU A 105 -3.34 2.18 -7.48
CA GLU A 105 -3.53 0.95 -8.26
C GLU A 105 -4.73 0.15 -7.77
N LEU A 106 -4.85 -0.06 -6.45
CA LEU A 106 -5.97 -0.79 -5.87
C LEU A 106 -7.31 -0.09 -6.15
N SER A 107 -7.34 1.24 -6.04
CA SER A 107 -8.53 2.03 -6.36
C SER A 107 -8.91 1.91 -7.84
N ALA A 108 -7.94 1.93 -8.75
CA ALA A 108 -8.19 1.75 -10.18
C ALA A 108 -8.73 0.35 -10.50
N ARG A 109 -8.12 -0.69 -9.94
CA ARG A 109 -8.59 -2.09 -10.09
C ARG A 109 -10.00 -2.28 -9.53
N HIS A 110 -10.30 -1.64 -8.39
CA HIS A 110 -11.64 -1.69 -7.80
C HIS A 110 -12.69 -1.02 -8.69
N GLY A 111 -12.37 0.13 -9.29
CA GLY A 111 -13.22 0.78 -10.29
C GLY A 111 -13.51 -0.13 -11.48
N GLN A 112 -12.47 -0.66 -12.12
CA GLN A 112 -12.60 -1.58 -13.25
C GLN A 112 -13.43 -2.83 -12.93
N THR A 113 -13.24 -3.41 -11.74
CA THR A 113 -14.01 -4.57 -11.29
C THR A 113 -15.49 -4.22 -11.10
N THR A 114 -15.77 -3.04 -10.56
CA THR A 114 -17.13 -2.55 -10.35
C THR A 114 -17.84 -2.30 -11.69
N ASP A 115 -17.14 -1.69 -12.64
CA ASP A 115 -17.66 -1.48 -14.00
C ASP A 115 -17.95 -2.82 -14.70
N THR A 116 -17.00 -3.75 -14.65
CA THR A 116 -17.18 -5.10 -15.23
C THR A 116 -18.37 -5.83 -14.60
N LEU A 117 -18.54 -5.72 -13.28
CA LEU A 117 -19.67 -6.34 -12.59
C LEU A 117 -21.01 -5.70 -12.98
N ARG A 118 -21.04 -4.38 -13.18
CA ARG A 118 -22.24 -3.68 -13.66
C ARG A 118 -22.60 -4.15 -15.06
N ASP A 119 -21.62 -4.21 -15.95
CA ASP A 119 -21.84 -4.58 -17.36
C ASP A 119 -22.31 -6.04 -17.45
N ALA A 120 -21.66 -6.96 -16.72
CA ALA A 120 -22.08 -8.36 -16.65
C ALA A 120 -23.51 -8.52 -16.09
N LYS A 121 -23.93 -7.69 -15.13
CA LYS A 121 -25.31 -7.71 -14.63
C LYS A 121 -26.31 -7.21 -15.66
N ALA A 122 -25.97 -6.19 -16.42
CA ALA A 122 -26.81 -5.70 -17.51
C ALA A 122 -26.95 -6.77 -18.60
N ASP A 123 -25.87 -7.45 -18.96
CA ASP A 123 -25.88 -8.56 -19.91
C ASP A 123 -26.76 -9.71 -19.42
N ILE A 124 -26.65 -10.11 -18.15
CA ILE A 124 -27.50 -11.16 -17.58
C ILE A 124 -28.98 -10.79 -17.69
N GLN A 125 -29.34 -9.53 -17.40
CA GLN A 125 -30.73 -9.07 -17.51
C GLN A 125 -31.23 -9.11 -18.96
N LEU A 126 -30.40 -8.67 -19.91
CA LEU A 126 -30.71 -8.70 -21.34
C LEU A 126 -30.89 -10.14 -21.83
N LEU A 127 -29.95 -11.03 -21.51
CA LEU A 127 -30.03 -12.44 -21.89
C LEU A 127 -31.24 -13.12 -21.26
N HIS A 128 -31.57 -12.80 -20.01
CA HIS A 128 -32.76 -13.34 -19.36
C HIS A 128 -34.03 -12.90 -20.09
N GLY A 129 -34.14 -11.63 -20.47
CA GLY A 129 -35.26 -11.13 -21.28
C GLY A 129 -35.35 -11.84 -22.64
N ALA A 130 -34.24 -11.97 -23.35
CA ALA A 130 -34.19 -12.65 -24.65
C ALA A 130 -34.58 -14.13 -24.56
N VAL A 131 -34.16 -14.83 -23.49
CA VAL A 131 -34.56 -16.22 -23.23
C VAL A 131 -36.05 -16.31 -22.97
N GLN A 132 -36.61 -15.44 -22.12
CA GLN A 132 -38.05 -15.42 -21.83
C GLN A 132 -38.89 -15.16 -23.07
N GLU A 133 -38.49 -14.18 -23.89
CA GLU A 133 -39.16 -13.87 -25.14
C GLU A 133 -39.11 -15.07 -26.09
N ARG A 134 -37.93 -15.65 -26.31
CA ARG A 134 -37.78 -16.83 -27.16
C ARG A 134 -38.62 -18.00 -26.67
N ASP A 135 -38.65 -18.26 -25.36
CA ASP A 135 -39.42 -19.36 -24.79
C ASP A 135 -40.93 -19.13 -24.99
N HIS A 136 -41.41 -17.88 -24.91
CA HIS A 136 -42.78 -17.51 -25.26
C HIS A 136 -43.07 -17.77 -26.75
N TRP A 137 -42.20 -17.32 -27.66
CA TRP A 137 -42.34 -17.59 -29.10
C TRP A 137 -42.38 -19.10 -29.40
N ILE A 138 -41.55 -19.91 -28.73
CA ILE A 138 -41.55 -21.37 -28.89
C ILE A 138 -42.86 -21.99 -28.40
N ALA A 139 -43.38 -21.53 -27.27
CA ALA A 139 -44.67 -21.98 -26.75
C ALA A 139 -45.81 -21.65 -27.72
N ASP A 140 -45.88 -20.39 -28.18
CA ASP A 140 -46.90 -19.94 -29.14
C ASP A 140 -46.83 -20.71 -30.46
N CYS A 141 -45.62 -20.96 -30.98
CA CYS A 141 -45.45 -21.78 -32.18
C CYS A 141 -45.92 -23.22 -31.96
N ARG A 142 -45.65 -23.80 -30.79
CA ARG A 142 -46.10 -25.15 -30.44
C ARG A 142 -47.63 -25.22 -30.41
N ASP A 143 -48.25 -24.29 -29.71
CA ASP A 143 -49.70 -24.24 -29.54
C ASP A 143 -50.41 -24.03 -30.88
N LYS A 144 -49.88 -23.15 -31.73
CA LYS A 144 -50.40 -22.94 -33.10
C LYS A 144 -50.24 -24.18 -33.98
N ASN A 145 -49.09 -24.86 -33.91
CA ASN A 145 -48.86 -26.09 -34.66
C ASN A 145 -49.82 -27.21 -34.22
N GLU A 146 -50.05 -27.36 -32.91
CA GLU A 146 -51.01 -28.33 -32.38
C GLU A 146 -52.44 -28.01 -32.83
N ALA A 147 -52.84 -26.74 -32.72
CA ALA A 147 -54.15 -26.28 -33.18
C ALA A 147 -54.32 -26.47 -34.70
N MET A 148 -53.27 -26.27 -35.50
CA MET A 148 -53.29 -26.50 -36.94
C MET A 148 -53.49 -27.99 -37.24
N TYR A 149 -52.74 -28.86 -36.56
CA TYR A 149 -52.90 -30.30 -36.69
C TYR A 149 -54.32 -30.76 -36.35
N LYS A 150 -54.88 -30.25 -35.25
CA LYS A 150 -56.26 -30.53 -34.85
C LYS A 150 -57.27 -30.05 -35.88
N THR A 151 -57.15 -28.79 -36.32
CA THR A 151 -58.05 -28.18 -37.33
C THR A 151 -58.00 -28.94 -38.65
N ASN A 152 -56.81 -29.37 -39.08
CA ASN A 152 -56.66 -30.19 -40.29
C ASN A 152 -57.34 -31.57 -40.14
N ASN A 153 -57.23 -32.22 -38.98
CA ASN A 153 -57.91 -33.49 -38.73
C ASN A 153 -59.43 -33.33 -38.68
N GLU A 154 -59.94 -32.25 -38.08
CA GLU A 154 -61.36 -31.90 -38.09
C GLU A 154 -61.87 -31.67 -39.53
N LEU A 155 -61.12 -30.93 -40.35
CA LEU A 155 -61.43 -30.72 -41.76
C LEU A 155 -61.46 -32.04 -42.55
N LEU A 156 -60.48 -32.94 -42.33
CA LEU A 156 -60.45 -34.25 -42.97
C LEU A 156 -61.63 -35.13 -42.53
N ALA A 157 -62.03 -35.08 -41.26
CA ALA A 157 -63.21 -35.77 -40.76
C ALA A 157 -64.49 -35.20 -41.39
N ALA A 158 -64.66 -33.87 -41.41
CA ALA A 158 -65.79 -33.20 -42.04
C ALA A 158 -65.89 -33.50 -43.54
N TYR A 159 -64.76 -33.62 -44.25
CA TYR A 159 -64.74 -34.02 -45.66
C TYR A 159 -65.19 -35.48 -45.86
N ARG A 160 -64.76 -36.41 -44.97
CA ARG A 160 -65.23 -37.80 -44.98
C ARG A 160 -66.72 -37.87 -44.68
N ASP A 161 -67.20 -37.14 -43.69
CA ASP A 161 -68.62 -37.07 -43.36
C ASP A 161 -69.40 -36.42 -44.50
N LYS A 162 -68.87 -35.39 -45.17
CA LYS A 162 -69.45 -34.83 -46.39
C LYS A 162 -69.62 -35.90 -47.46
N SER A 163 -68.67 -36.80 -47.66
CA SER A 163 -68.87 -37.91 -48.62
C SER A 163 -70.04 -38.83 -48.25
N ALA A 164 -70.32 -39.01 -46.94
CA ALA A 164 -71.50 -39.72 -46.46
C ALA A 164 -72.79 -38.87 -46.58
N TRP A 165 -72.72 -37.57 -46.34
CA TRP A 165 -73.81 -36.62 -46.53
C TRP A 165 -74.14 -36.39 -48.01
N ASP A 166 -73.16 -36.42 -48.91
CA ASP A 166 -73.34 -36.31 -50.36
C ASP A 166 -74.00 -37.58 -50.92
N ALA A 167 -73.66 -38.75 -50.36
CA ALA A 167 -74.41 -39.99 -50.61
C ALA A 167 -75.87 -39.92 -50.13
N LEU A 168 -76.16 -39.12 -49.09
CA LEU A 168 -77.51 -38.87 -48.60
C LEU A 168 -78.24 -37.75 -49.38
N LYS A 169 -77.54 -36.69 -49.81
CA LYS A 169 -78.04 -35.52 -50.57
C LYS A 169 -78.41 -35.84 -52.01
N GLN A 170 -77.93 -36.95 -52.59
CA GLN A 170 -78.50 -37.48 -53.85
C GLN A 170 -80.02 -37.70 -53.79
N ARG A 171 -80.63 -37.70 -52.60
CA ARG A 171 -82.10 -37.73 -52.42
C ARG A 171 -82.80 -36.37 -52.41
N GLU A 172 -82.12 -35.23 -52.28
CA GLU A 172 -82.76 -33.90 -52.26
C GLU A 172 -82.10 -32.90 -53.22
N PRO A 173 -82.58 -32.79 -54.48
CA PRO A 173 -81.93 -31.97 -55.51
C PRO A 173 -82.31 -30.47 -55.55
N LEU A 174 -83.23 -29.97 -54.70
CA LEU A 174 -84.00 -28.75 -55.06
C LEU A 174 -83.84 -27.49 -54.17
N THR A 175 -83.30 -27.55 -52.95
CA THR A 175 -83.36 -26.40 -52.00
C THR A 175 -82.08 -25.58 -51.83
N GLY A 176 -80.91 -26.04 -52.29
CA GLY A 176 -79.64 -25.28 -52.24
C GLY A 176 -79.04 -25.03 -50.85
N ILE A 177 -79.78 -25.29 -49.77
CA ILE A 177 -79.35 -25.11 -48.36
C ILE A 177 -78.03 -25.86 -48.07
N ALA A 178 -77.94 -27.08 -48.62
CA ALA A 178 -76.78 -27.96 -48.55
C ALA A 178 -75.47 -27.36 -49.08
N LEU A 179 -75.54 -26.40 -50.01
CA LEU A 179 -74.37 -25.75 -50.61
C LEU A 179 -73.85 -24.63 -49.71
N VAL A 180 -74.75 -23.80 -49.17
CA VAL A 180 -74.42 -22.71 -48.25
C VAL A 180 -73.77 -23.24 -46.96
N GLU A 181 -74.24 -24.37 -46.44
CA GLU A 181 -73.61 -25.03 -45.28
C GLU A 181 -72.16 -25.44 -45.55
N VAL A 182 -71.86 -25.92 -46.77
CA VAL A 182 -70.50 -26.30 -47.17
C VAL A 182 -69.63 -25.06 -47.33
N GLU A 183 -70.13 -24.00 -47.96
CA GLU A 183 -69.40 -22.73 -48.12
C GLU A 183 -69.06 -22.09 -46.77
N ASN A 184 -70.02 -22.07 -45.83
CA ASN A 184 -69.80 -21.58 -44.47
C ASN A 184 -68.75 -22.41 -43.72
N ALA A 185 -68.80 -23.74 -43.85
CA ALA A 185 -67.80 -24.62 -43.23
C ALA A 185 -66.40 -24.38 -43.81
N VAL A 186 -66.28 -24.22 -45.14
CA VAL A 186 -64.99 -23.93 -45.78
C VAL A 186 -64.44 -22.58 -45.31
N GLN A 187 -65.26 -21.54 -45.24
CA GLN A 187 -64.85 -20.22 -44.73
C GLN A 187 -64.41 -20.27 -43.27
N GLU A 188 -65.15 -20.96 -42.41
CA GLU A 188 -64.81 -21.15 -41.00
C GLU A 188 -63.44 -21.82 -40.82
N TYR A 189 -63.16 -22.90 -41.58
CA TYR A 189 -61.86 -23.56 -41.54
C TYR A 189 -60.73 -22.70 -42.13
N GLN A 190 -61.01 -21.89 -43.16
CA GLN A 190 -60.04 -20.95 -43.72
C GLN A 190 -59.63 -19.90 -42.68
N PHE A 191 -60.59 -19.28 -41.99
CA PHE A 191 -60.29 -18.30 -40.94
C PHE A 191 -59.49 -18.92 -39.79
N ARG A 192 -59.87 -20.11 -39.32
CA ARG A 192 -59.11 -20.82 -38.27
C ARG A 192 -57.68 -21.12 -38.68
N LEU A 193 -57.44 -21.54 -39.92
CA LEU A 193 -56.08 -21.82 -40.40
C LEU A 193 -55.26 -20.55 -40.63
N GLU A 194 -55.89 -19.44 -41.03
CA GLU A 194 -55.23 -18.15 -41.20
C GLU A 194 -54.78 -17.55 -39.86
N ASP A 195 -55.61 -17.63 -38.82
CA ASP A 195 -55.28 -17.17 -37.46
C ASP A 195 -54.11 -17.95 -36.83
N LEU A 196 -53.96 -19.21 -37.22
CA LEU A 196 -52.88 -20.10 -36.75
C LEU A 196 -51.56 -19.88 -37.48
N ARG A 197 -51.53 -19.03 -38.52
CA ARG A 197 -50.30 -18.69 -39.21
C ARG A 197 -49.36 -17.94 -38.25
N THR A 198 -48.11 -18.36 -38.21
CA THR A 198 -47.04 -17.62 -37.55
C THR A 198 -46.38 -16.68 -38.55
N VAL A 199 -45.92 -15.52 -38.08
CA VAL A 199 -45.08 -14.61 -38.87
C VAL A 199 -43.73 -15.31 -39.10
N GLN A 200 -43.18 -15.22 -40.31
CA GLN A 200 -41.84 -15.78 -40.58
C GLN A 200 -40.81 -15.04 -39.72
N PHE A 201 -39.95 -15.80 -39.06
CA PHE A 201 -38.76 -15.25 -38.41
C PHE A 201 -37.80 -14.76 -39.51
N GLU A 202 -37.78 -13.45 -39.75
CA GLU A 202 -36.68 -12.81 -40.48
C GLU A 202 -35.48 -12.72 -39.54
N SER A 203 -34.44 -13.47 -39.85
CA SER A 203 -33.15 -13.39 -39.16
C SER A 203 -32.53 -12.01 -39.45
N THR A 204 -32.42 -11.16 -38.44
CA THR A 204 -31.68 -9.87 -38.51
C THR A 204 -30.16 -10.02 -38.67
N ALA A 205 -29.66 -11.24 -38.91
CA ALA A 205 -28.24 -11.50 -39.16
C ALA A 205 -27.69 -10.82 -40.44
N ASP A 206 -28.54 -10.33 -41.34
CA ASP A 206 -28.10 -9.70 -42.60
C ASP A 206 -27.89 -8.17 -42.52
N GLU A 207 -28.23 -7.50 -41.42
CA GLU A 207 -28.13 -6.02 -41.35
C GLU A 207 -26.79 -5.50 -40.76
N HIS A 208 -25.86 -6.38 -40.39
CA HIS A 208 -24.53 -5.99 -39.87
C HIS A 208 -23.34 -6.51 -40.69
N ALA A 209 -23.58 -6.98 -41.91
CA ALA A 209 -22.53 -7.39 -42.83
C ALA A 209 -22.41 -6.43 -44.03
N THR A 210 -21.96 -5.19 -43.79
CA THR A 210 -21.15 -4.42 -44.75
C THR A 210 -20.50 -3.21 -44.05
N PRO A 211 -19.27 -2.82 -44.44
CA PRO A 211 -18.35 -1.99 -43.66
C PRO A 211 -18.74 -0.52 -43.52
#